data_AF-A0A0F9GLP2-F1
#
_entry.id   AF-A0A0F9GLP2-F1
#
_cell.length_a   1.000
_cell.length_b   1.000
_cell.length_c   1.000
_cell.angle_alpha   90.00
_cell.angle_beta   90.00
_cell.angle_gamma   90.00
#
_symmetry.space_group_name_H-M   'P 1'
#
loop_
_entity.id
_entity.type
_entity.pdbx_description
1 polymer ?
#
loop_
_entity_poly.entity_id
_entity_poly.type
_entity_poly.pdbx_seq_one_letter_code
_entity_poly.pdbx_strand_id
1 'polypeptide(L)'
;VRGPSMSAEPGKVKISGVVEIHGREYLMLEMIQGRRPEWVMKPFFAEYDEQALWLDDLVPAFGEPRFFFEDKPQPMLRRLFALK
;
A
#
# COMPACT_ATOMS: atom_id res chain seq x y z
N VAL A 1 -1.63 1.50 -17.73
CA VAL A 1 -0.97 0.55 -16.80
C VAL A 1 -0.73 -0.73 -17.55
N ARG A 2 0.49 -1.29 -17.51
CA ARG A 2 0.77 -2.64 -18.00
C ARG A 2 0.99 -3.52 -16.76
N GLY A 3 0.33 -4.68 -16.69
CA GLY A 3 0.35 -5.61 -15.55
C GLY A 3 -1.00 -5.75 -14.84
N PRO A 4 -1.18 -6.80 -14.01
CA PRO A 4 -2.38 -6.96 -13.20
C PRO A 4 -2.55 -5.75 -12.28
N SER A 5 -3.75 -5.17 -12.29
CA SER A 5 -4.07 -4.02 -11.45
C SER A 5 -5.53 -4.05 -11.06
N MET A 6 -5.83 -3.50 -9.89
CA MET A 6 -7.18 -3.39 -9.36
C MET A 6 -7.49 -1.94 -8.99
N SER A 7 -8.75 -1.56 -9.15
CA SER A 7 -9.27 -0.30 -8.60
C SER A 7 -9.91 -0.59 -7.26
N ALA A 8 -9.61 0.21 -6.25
CA ALA A 8 -10.16 0.09 -4.91
C ALA A 8 -10.43 1.48 -4.33
N GLU A 9 -11.06 1.54 -3.15
CA GLU A 9 -11.35 2.80 -2.47
C GLU A 9 -10.11 3.72 -2.29
N PRO A 10 -8.94 3.24 -1.80
CA PRO A 10 -7.78 4.11 -1.58
C PRO A 10 -7.11 4.57 -2.88
N GLY A 11 -7.37 3.89 -4.00
CA GLY A 11 -6.77 4.19 -5.29
C GLY A 11 -6.68 2.99 -6.24
N LYS A 12 -5.79 3.12 -7.23
CA LYS A 12 -5.45 2.05 -8.17
C LYS A 12 -4.14 1.40 -7.75
N VAL A 13 -4.21 0.09 -7.55
CA VAL A 13 -3.09 -0.73 -7.09
C VAL A 13 -2.61 -1.61 -8.23
N LYS A 14 -1.31 -1.65 -8.46
CA LYS A 14 -0.62 -2.58 -9.37
C LYS A 14 -0.09 -3.74 -8.55
N ILE A 15 -0.28 -4.96 -9.04
CA ILE A 15 0.40 -6.14 -8.51
C ILE A 15 1.72 -6.26 -9.27
N SER A 16 2.84 -6.14 -8.56
CA SER A 16 4.18 -6.27 -9.14
C SER A 16 4.60 -7.75 -9.25
N GLY A 17 4.07 -8.61 -8.39
CA GLY A 17 4.31 -10.05 -8.42
C GLY A 17 4.41 -10.63 -7.01
N VAL A 18 4.74 -11.92 -6.95
CA VAL A 18 5.10 -12.62 -5.70
C VAL A 18 6.61 -12.52 -5.51
N VAL A 19 7.06 -12.26 -4.29
CA VAL A 19 8.47 -12.23 -3.92
C VAL A 19 8.72 -13.12 -2.70
N GLU A 20 9.90 -13.72 -2.62
CA GLU A 20 10.32 -14.49 -1.45
C GLU A 20 11.31 -13.68 -0.61
N ILE A 21 11.02 -13.50 0.68
CA ILE A 21 11.89 -12.82 1.64
C ILE A 21 12.03 -13.73 2.87
N HIS A 22 13.25 -14.14 3.18
CA HIS A 22 13.56 -15.05 4.30
C HIS A 22 12.73 -16.36 4.28
N GLY A 23 12.52 -16.96 3.10
CA GLY A 23 11.77 -18.21 2.96
C GLY A 23 10.26 -18.08 3.13
N ARG A 24 9.72 -16.85 3.07
CA ARG A 24 8.29 -16.57 3.07
C ARG A 24 7.90 -15.78 1.82
N GLU A 25 6.76 -16.12 1.25
CA GLU A 25 6.21 -15.45 0.09
C GLU A 25 5.37 -14.24 0.48
N TYR A 26 5.50 -13.16 -0.28
CA TYR A 26 4.74 -11.93 -0.11
C TYR A 26 4.25 -11.45 -1.46
N LEU A 27 3.09 -10.80 -1.47
CA LEU A 27 2.63 -10.05 -2.63
C LEU A 27 3.25 -8.66 -2.61
N MET A 28 4.00 -8.30 -3.67
CA MET A 28 4.52 -6.95 -3.85
C MET A 28 3.53 -6.11 -4.64
N LEU A 29 3.10 -4.98 -4.06
CA LEU A 29 2.12 -4.07 -4.65
C LEU A 29 2.66 -2.65 -4.76
N GLU A 30 2.04 -1.85 -5.62
CA GLU A 30 2.35 -0.43 -5.77
C GLU A 30 1.07 0.37 -5.98
N MET A 31 0.92 1.48 -5.24
CA MET A 31 -0.21 2.39 -5.41
C MET A 31 0.07 3.35 -6.57
N ILE A 32 -0.30 2.97 -7.79
CA ILE A 32 0.00 3.74 -9.01
C ILE A 32 -0.89 4.98 -9.20
N GLN A 33 -2.04 5.02 -8.52
CA GLN A 33 -2.89 6.22 -8.39
C GLN A 33 -3.49 6.18 -6.98
N GLY A 34 -3.38 7.24 -6.19
CA GLY A 34 -3.88 7.27 -4.81
C GLY A 34 -4.69 8.53 -4.51
N ARG A 35 -5.59 8.48 -3.52
CA ARG A 35 -6.33 9.67 -3.07
C ARG A 35 -5.44 10.75 -2.45
N ARG A 36 -4.27 10.36 -1.94
CA ARG A 36 -3.26 11.26 -1.38
C ARG A 36 -1.98 11.19 -2.22
N PRO A 37 -1.37 12.32 -2.62
CA PRO A 37 -0.17 12.34 -3.46
C PRO A 37 1.00 11.52 -2.88
N GLU A 38 1.17 11.52 -1.56
CA GLU A 38 2.21 10.78 -0.83
C GLU A 38 2.07 9.25 -0.91
N TRP A 39 0.94 8.75 -1.42
CA TRP A 39 0.71 7.33 -1.67
C TRP A 39 1.19 6.89 -3.03
N VAL A 40 1.29 7.80 -4.00
CA VAL A 40 1.52 7.46 -5.40
C VAL A 40 2.93 6.90 -5.60
N MET A 41 3.03 5.79 -6.32
CA MET A 41 4.26 5.00 -6.54
C MET A 41 4.90 4.48 -5.24
N LYS A 42 4.15 4.44 -4.13
CA LYS A 42 4.63 3.84 -2.88
C LYS A 42 4.51 2.31 -2.96
N PRO A 43 5.62 1.55 -2.87
CA PRO A 43 5.55 0.11 -2.76
C PRO A 43 5.06 -0.30 -1.38
N PHE A 44 4.32 -1.40 -1.32
CA PHE A 44 3.90 -2.04 -0.09
C PHE A 44 3.77 -3.54 -0.30
N PHE A 45 3.77 -4.29 0.80
CA PHE A 45 3.76 -5.74 0.79
C PHE A 45 2.57 -6.26 1.58
N ALA A 46 1.97 -7.34 1.09
CA ALA A 46 1.00 -8.13 1.82
C ALA A 46 1.54 -9.55 1.99
N GLU A 47 1.11 -10.25 3.04
CA GLU A 47 1.29 -11.69 3.14
C GLU A 47 0.70 -12.36 1.89
N TYR A 48 1.35 -13.41 1.39
CA TYR A 48 0.83 -14.15 0.26
C TYR A 48 -0.35 -15.03 0.70
N ASP A 49 -1.50 -14.86 0.03
CA ASP A 49 -2.70 -15.67 0.22
C ASP A 49 -3.37 -15.93 -1.13
N GLU A 50 -3.45 -17.20 -1.54
CA GLU A 50 -4.10 -17.62 -2.78
C GLU A 50 -5.63 -17.44 -2.77
N GLN A 51 -6.23 -17.29 -1.59
CA GLN A 51 -7.67 -17.12 -1.42
C GLN A 51 -8.09 -15.64 -1.38
N ALA A 52 -7.14 -14.70 -1.27
CA ALA A 52 -7.43 -13.28 -1.29
C ALA A 52 -7.88 -12.83 -2.69
N LEU A 53 -9.08 -12.23 -2.77
CA LEU A 53 -9.70 -11.81 -4.03
C LEU A 53 -9.70 -10.28 -4.18
N TRP A 54 -9.78 -9.57 -3.05
CA TRP A 54 -9.93 -8.13 -2.97
C TRP A 54 -8.78 -7.49 -2.18
N LEU A 55 -8.66 -6.15 -2.27
CA LEU A 55 -7.61 -5.40 -1.58
C LEU A 55 -7.75 -5.50 -0.05
N ASP A 56 -8.99 -5.55 0.44
CA ASP A 56 -9.36 -5.65 1.85
C ASP A 56 -9.30 -7.09 2.40
N ASP A 57 -9.10 -8.09 1.55
CA ASP A 57 -8.73 -9.45 1.99
C ASP A 57 -7.24 -9.54 2.35
N LEU A 58 -6.41 -8.59 1.89
CA LEU A 58 -4.96 -8.63 2.09
C LEU A 58 -4.57 -8.31 3.54
N VAL A 59 -3.58 -9.05 4.03
CA VAL A 59 -2.96 -8.80 5.34
C VAL A 59 -1.62 -8.09 5.14
N PRO A 60 -1.32 -6.99 5.86
CA PRO A 60 -0.03 -6.33 5.76
C PRO A 60 1.13 -7.27 6.10
N ALA A 61 2.20 -7.22 5.29
CA ALA A 61 3.39 -8.02 5.51
C ALA A 61 4.18 -7.58 6.74
N PHE A 62 5.12 -8.43 7.17
CA PHE A 62 6.13 -8.13 8.19
C PHE A 62 5.55 -7.84 9.59
N GLY A 63 4.33 -8.30 9.85
CA GLY A 63 3.64 -8.07 11.12
C GLY A 63 3.17 -6.63 11.33
N GLU A 64 3.09 -5.84 10.25
CA GLU A 64 2.52 -4.50 10.31
C GLU A 64 1.03 -4.57 10.68
N PRO A 65 0.54 -3.67 11.55
CA PRO A 65 -0.84 -3.74 12.02
C PRO A 65 -1.85 -3.21 10.99
N ARG A 66 -1.41 -2.51 9.95
CA ARG A 66 -2.25 -1.84 8.94
C ARG A 66 -1.46 -1.42 7.71
N PHE A 67 -2.15 -1.18 6.59
CA PHE A 67 -1.56 -0.52 5.44
C PHE A 67 -1.49 1.00 5.62
N PHE A 68 -0.53 1.65 4.95
CA PHE A 68 -0.33 3.11 5.04
C PHE A 68 -1.54 3.95 4.55
N PHE A 69 -2.45 3.35 3.78
CA PHE A 69 -3.64 4.02 3.27
C PHE A 69 -4.86 3.86 4.19
N GLU A 70 -4.75 3.06 5.25
CA GLU A 70 -5.77 2.86 6.28
C GLU A 70 -5.63 3.87 7.44
N ASP A 71 -4.49 4.57 7.49
CA ASP A 71 -4.28 5.64 8.47
C ASP A 71 -5.26 6.79 8.22
N LYS A 72 -5.98 7.16 9.28
CA LYS A 72 -6.79 8.38 9.29
C LYS A 72 -5.90 9.58 8.92
N PRO A 73 -6.41 10.55 8.15
CA PRO A 73 -5.64 11.74 7.80
C PRO A 73 -5.17 12.42 9.07
N GLN A 74 -3.87 12.35 9.35
CA GLN A 74 -3.27 13.19 10.37
C GLN A 74 -3.36 14.62 9.84
N PRO A 75 -3.96 15.57 10.58
CA PRO A 75 -3.90 16.97 10.18
C PRO A 75 -2.43 17.29 10.00
N MET A 76 -2.04 17.76 8.82
CA MET A 76 -0.69 18.27 8.61
C MET A 76 -0.47 19.33 9.68
N LEU A 77 0.34 19.00 10.67
CA LEU A 77 0.92 20.01 11.54
C LEU A 77 1.81 20.80 10.59
N ARG A 78 1.24 21.84 9.98
CA ARG A 78 1.97 22.91 9.32
C ARG A 78 2.98 23.32 10.37
N ARG A 79 4.22 22.82 10.24
CA ARG A 79 5.36 23.37 10.93
C ARG A 79 5.34 24.82 10.49
N LEU A 80 4.83 25.63 11.40
CA LEU A 80 4.87 27.07 11.36
C LEU A 80 6.27 27.39 10.85
N PHE A 81 6.34 28.06 9.70
CA PHE A 81 7.46 28.92 9.39
C PHE A 81 7.47 30.06 10.42
N ALA A 82 7.59 29.72 11.71
CA ALA A 82 8.04 30.59 12.77
C ALA A 82 9.56 30.44 12.84
N LEU A 83 10.21 30.74 11.72
CA LEU A 83 11.60 31.11 11.70
C LEU A 83 11.60 32.60 11.37
N LYS A 84 11.75 33.37 12.45
CA LYS A 84 12.42 34.67 12.58
C LYS A 84 12.14 35.72 11.51
#